data_AF-A0A8C4R771-F1
#
_entry.id   AF-A0A8C4R771-F1
#
_cell.length_a   1.000
_cell.length_b   1.000
_cell.length_c   1.000
_cell.angle_alpha   90.00
_cell.angle_beta   90.00
_cell.angle_gamma   90.00
#
_symmetry.space_group_name_H-M   'P 1'
#
loop_
_entity.id
_entity.type
_entity.pdbx_description
1 polymer ?
#
loop_
_entity_poly.entity_id
_entity_poly.type
_entity_poly.pdbx_seq_one_letter_code
_entity_poly.pdbx_strand_id
1 'polypeptide(L)'
;MVTDLEMAMQTLIEVFHKHAKRAKASVHHLDRDELKHLVPKELSLHDDKMKELLQRLQNDSERGLDFKAFYSLIVGLTLACNQCYEDHINKHGGGITASKEDTS
;
A
#
# COMPACT_ATOMS: atom_id res chain seq x y z
N MET A 1 -9.64 11.99 22.31
CA MET A 1 -9.62 12.47 20.92
C MET A 1 -8.63 11.58 20.19
N VAL A 2 -8.98 11.06 19.02
CA VAL A 2 -8.08 10.23 18.22
C VAL A 2 -7.36 11.16 17.25
N THR A 3 -6.04 11.04 17.11
CA THR A 3 -5.25 11.82 16.16
C THR A 3 -5.37 11.26 14.74
N ASP A 4 -5.03 12.05 13.72
CA ASP A 4 -5.15 11.62 12.32
C ASP A 4 -4.31 10.36 12.02
N LEU A 5 -3.12 10.25 12.62
CA LEU A 5 -2.27 9.07 12.46
C LEU A 5 -2.87 7.84 13.15
N GLU A 6 -3.40 7.99 14.35
CA GLU A 6 -4.08 6.89 15.05
C GLU A 6 -5.32 6.43 14.26
N MET A 7 -6.07 7.36 13.66
CA MET A 7 -7.21 7.04 12.80
C MET A 7 -6.78 6.33 11.52
N ALA A 8 -5.68 6.73 10.90
CA ALA A 8 -5.12 6.04 9.73
C ALA A 8 -4.68 4.62 10.08
N MET A 9 -3.99 4.44 11.20
CA MET A 9 -3.62 3.11 11.71
C MET A 9 -4.84 2.23 11.97
N GLN A 10 -5.86 2.78 12.64
CA GLN A 10 -7.12 2.08 12.89
C GLN A 10 -7.79 1.66 11.58
N THR A 11 -7.86 2.57 10.60
CA THR A 11 -8.44 2.30 9.28
C THR A 11 -7.71 1.15 8.58
N LEU A 12 -6.37 1.14 8.60
CA LEU A 12 -5.57 0.06 8.00
C LEU A 12 -5.86 -1.30 8.64
N ILE A 13 -5.96 -1.34 9.97
CA ILE A 13 -6.28 -2.56 10.73
C ILE A 13 -7.70 -3.04 10.39
N GLU A 14 -8.67 -2.13 10.35
CA GLU A 14 -10.07 -2.45 10.03
C GLU A 14 -10.23 -2.97 8.61
N VAL A 15 -9.59 -2.33 7.62
CA VAL A 15 -9.61 -2.78 6.22
C VAL A 15 -9.01 -4.19 6.11
N PHE A 16 -7.86 -4.45 6.73
CA PHE A 16 -7.26 -5.78 6.71
C PHE A 16 -8.22 -6.85 7.25
N HIS A 17 -8.75 -6.65 8.47
CA HIS A 17 -9.62 -7.64 9.09
C HIS A 17 -10.99 -7.77 8.42
N LYS A 18 -11.53 -6.68 7.85
CA LYS A 18 -12.77 -6.71 7.05
C LYS A 18 -12.63 -7.63 5.84
N HIS A 19 -11.46 -7.61 5.20
CA HIS A 19 -11.18 -8.43 4.03
C HIS A 19 -10.74 -9.86 4.39
N ALA A 20 -9.96 -10.05 5.45
CA ALA A 20 -9.50 -11.39 5.91
C ALA A 20 -10.61 -12.22 6.58
N LYS A 21 -11.68 -11.58 7.09
CA LYS A 21 -12.86 -12.29 7.63
C LYS A 21 -13.79 -12.82 6.55
N ARG A 22 -13.51 -12.55 5.27
CA ARG A 22 -14.41 -12.89 4.17
C ARG A 22 -14.31 -14.37 3.82
N ALA A 23 -13.14 -14.97 3.95
CA ALA A 23 -12.92 -16.40 3.95
C ALA A 23 -13.22 -17.01 5.32
N LYS A 24 -13.93 -18.14 5.35
CA LYS A 24 -14.22 -18.91 6.58
C LYS A 24 -12.97 -19.59 7.17
N ALA A 25 -11.83 -19.53 6.48
CA ALA A 25 -10.66 -20.37 6.75
C ALA A 25 -9.66 -19.75 7.76
N SER A 26 -9.49 -18.42 7.77
CA SER A 26 -8.57 -17.76 8.71
C SER A 26 -8.76 -16.24 8.72
N VAL A 27 -9.04 -15.65 9.89
CA VAL A 27 -9.15 -14.20 10.09
C VAL A 27 -7.81 -13.45 10.15
N HIS A 28 -6.69 -14.18 10.01
CA HIS A 28 -5.34 -13.69 10.21
C HIS A 28 -4.55 -13.48 8.91
N HIS A 29 -5.10 -13.94 7.78
CA HIS A 29 -4.43 -13.91 6.49
C HIS A 29 -5.42 -13.46 5.43
N LEU A 30 -4.93 -12.68 4.47
CA LEU A 30 -5.61 -12.40 3.22
C LEU A 30 -5.18 -13.43 2.20
N ASP A 31 -6.10 -14.26 1.74
CA ASP A 31 -5.81 -15.16 0.64
C ASP A 31 -5.73 -14.42 -0.71
N ARG A 32 -5.33 -15.16 -1.75
CA ARG A 32 -5.16 -14.61 -3.10
C ARG A 32 -6.45 -13.99 -3.65
N ASP A 33 -7.60 -14.58 -3.36
CA ASP A 33 -8.89 -14.14 -3.88
C ASP A 33 -9.44 -12.95 -3.10
N GLU A 34 -9.12 -12.86 -1.81
CA GLU A 34 -9.36 -11.68 -0.97
C GLU A 34 -8.51 -10.49 -1.40
N LEU A 35 -7.21 -10.70 -1.70
CA LEU A 35 -6.33 -9.67 -2.25
C LEU A 35 -6.83 -9.14 -3.60
N LYS A 36 -7.26 -10.04 -4.50
CA LYS A 36 -7.87 -9.66 -5.79
C LYS A 36 -9.12 -8.80 -5.63
N HIS A 37 -9.85 -8.95 -4.53
CA HIS A 37 -11.02 -8.12 -4.23
C HIS A 37 -10.67 -6.82 -3.49
N LEU A 38 -9.69 -6.86 -2.58
CA LEU A 38 -9.26 -5.72 -1.79
C LEU A 38 -8.74 -4.62 -2.71
N VAL A 39 -7.88 -4.97 -3.65
CA VAL A 39 -7.19 -4.00 -4.48
C VAL A 39 -8.13 -3.13 -5.29
N PRO A 40 -8.98 -3.64 -6.19
CA PRO A 40 -9.84 -2.77 -6.98
C PRO A 40 -10.86 -1.99 -6.14
N LYS A 41 -11.10 -2.41 -4.89
CA LYS A 41 -12.10 -1.79 -4.01
C LYS A 41 -11.52 -0.68 -3.12
N GLU A 42 -10.33 -0.89 -2.58
CA GLU A 42 -9.67 0.00 -1.62
C GLU A 42 -8.49 0.76 -2.27
N LEU A 43 -8.01 0.32 -3.43
CA LEU A 43 -6.91 0.93 -4.19
C LEU A 43 -7.36 1.18 -5.64
N SER A 44 -7.75 2.42 -5.98
CA SER A 44 -7.94 2.84 -7.38
C SER A 44 -6.58 2.96 -8.10
N LEU A 45 -5.95 1.81 -8.34
CA LEU A 45 -4.68 1.71 -9.05
C LEU A 45 -4.91 1.89 -10.54
N HIS A 46 -4.72 3.12 -11.01
CA HIS A 46 -4.72 3.41 -12.45
C HIS A 46 -3.37 3.09 -13.12
N ASP A 47 -2.32 2.89 -12.34
CA ASP A 47 -0.96 2.62 -12.83
C ASP A 47 -0.70 1.11 -12.99
N ASP A 48 -0.29 0.71 -14.19
CA ASP A 48 0.02 -0.68 -14.54
C ASP A 48 1.20 -1.24 -13.74
N LYS A 49 2.17 -0.41 -13.32
CA LYS A 49 3.27 -0.85 -12.45
C LYS A 49 2.79 -1.28 -11.06
N MET A 50 1.79 -0.58 -10.51
CA MET A 50 1.22 -0.93 -9.22
C MET A 50 0.41 -2.24 -9.30
N LYS A 51 -0.25 -2.51 -10.44
CA LYS A 51 -0.90 -3.80 -10.70
C LYS A 51 0.10 -4.95 -10.80
N GLU A 52 1.24 -4.72 -11.45
CA GLU A 52 2.31 -5.72 -11.61
C GLU A 52 2.96 -6.08 -10.27
N LEU A 53 3.28 -5.07 -9.45
CA LEU A 53 3.82 -5.26 -8.09
C LEU A 53 2.89 -6.13 -7.24
N LEU A 54 1.60 -5.82 -7.31
CA LEU A 54 0.58 -6.57 -6.59
C LEU A 54 0.44 -8.01 -7.09
N GLN A 55 0.45 -8.24 -8.41
CA GLN A 55 0.42 -9.61 -8.96
C GLN A 55 1.64 -10.42 -8.51
N ARG A 56 2.83 -9.81 -8.49
CA ARG A 56 4.05 -10.46 -7.99
C ARG A 56 3.90 -10.86 -6.52
N LEU A 57 3.41 -9.95 -5.68
CA LEU A 57 3.16 -10.24 -4.26
C LEU A 57 2.10 -11.32 -4.05
N GLN A 58 1.04 -11.33 -4.86
CA GLN A 58 0.01 -12.38 -4.85
C GLN A 58 0.60 -13.75 -5.22
N ASN A 59 1.48 -13.80 -6.22
CA ASN A 59 2.10 -15.03 -6.70
C ASN A 59 3.16 -15.57 -5.74
N ASP A 60 3.91 -14.70 -5.06
CA ASP A 60 4.90 -15.13 -4.05
C ASP A 60 4.24 -15.62 -2.74
N SER A 61 2.97 -15.27 -2.50
CA SER A 61 2.23 -15.64 -1.29
C SER A 61 1.50 -16.99 -1.40
N GLU A 62 2.25 -18.10 -1.38
CA GLU A 62 1.67 -19.47 -1.35
C GLU A 62 0.68 -19.69 -0.17
N ARG A 63 0.82 -18.93 0.93
CA ARG A 63 0.04 -19.08 2.17
C ARG A 63 -0.89 -17.89 2.50
N GLY A 64 -1.05 -16.94 1.57
CA GLY A 64 -1.74 -15.67 1.82
C GLY A 64 -0.85 -14.63 2.51
N LEU A 65 -1.31 -13.37 2.54
CA LEU A 65 -0.63 -12.26 3.20
C LEU A 65 -1.11 -12.11 4.64
N ASP A 66 -0.19 -12.20 5.61
CA ASP A 66 -0.45 -11.77 6.98
C ASP A 66 -0.50 -10.23 7.08
N PHE A 67 -0.86 -9.69 8.25
CA PHE A 67 -0.94 -8.25 8.44
C PHE A 67 0.39 -7.52 8.20
N LYS A 68 1.53 -8.15 8.53
CA LYS A 68 2.86 -7.56 8.34
C LYS A 68 3.19 -7.42 6.86
N ALA A 69 2.93 -8.45 6.06
CA ALA A 69 3.09 -8.42 4.62
C ALA A 69 2.14 -7.39 3.99
N PHE A 70 0.89 -7.35 4.43
CA PHE A 70 -0.10 -6.38 3.96
C PHE A 70 0.35 -4.95 4.24
N TYR A 71 0.77 -4.66 5.48
CA TYR A 71 1.26 -3.35 5.86
C TYR A 71 2.51 -2.96 5.08
N SER A 72 3.42 -3.90 4.85
CA SER A 72 4.63 -3.68 4.05
C SER A 72 4.29 -3.30 2.59
N LEU A 73 3.26 -3.93 2.01
CA LEU A 73 2.72 -3.53 0.70
C LEU A 73 2.20 -2.09 0.75
N ILE A 74 1.35 -1.74 1.72
CA ILE A 74 0.80 -0.39 1.83
C ILE A 74 1.92 0.65 1.98
N VAL A 75 2.91 0.41 2.83
CA VAL A 75 4.08 1.30 2.97
C VAL A 75 4.81 1.46 1.63
N GLY A 76 5.05 0.37 0.91
CA GLY A 76 5.67 0.43 -0.42
C GLY A 76 4.88 1.28 -1.42
N LEU A 77 3.55 1.13 -1.43
CA LEU A 77 2.67 1.95 -2.28
C LEU A 77 2.68 3.42 -1.85
N THR A 78 2.63 3.71 -0.55
CA THR A 78 2.70 5.08 -0.01
C THR A 78 4.00 5.77 -0.40
N LEU A 79 5.14 5.08 -0.31
CA LEU A 79 6.44 5.60 -0.74
C LEU A 79 6.48 5.88 -2.25
N ALA A 80 5.95 4.96 -3.07
CA ALA A 80 5.86 5.17 -4.51
C ALA A 80 4.95 6.37 -4.87
N CYS A 81 3.81 6.51 -4.19
CA CYS A 81 2.92 7.66 -4.36
C CYS A 81 3.60 8.97 -3.95
N ASN A 82 4.36 8.98 -2.86
CA ASN A 82 5.12 10.16 -2.42
C ASN A 82 6.17 10.56 -3.47
N GLN A 83 6.89 9.59 -4.03
CA GLN A 83 7.87 9.86 -5.09
C GLN A 83 7.21 10.45 -6.35
N CYS A 84 6.06 9.92 -6.77
CA CYS A 84 5.29 10.49 -7.89
C CYS A 84 4.80 11.92 -7.60
N TYR A 85 4.39 12.19 -6.37
CA TYR A 85 3.97 13.53 -5.93
C TYR A 85 5.14 14.53 -5.97
N GLU A 86 6.30 14.14 -5.45
CA GLU A 86 7.53 14.94 -5.51
C GLU A 86 7.95 15.18 -6.96
N ASP A 87 7.96 14.16 -7.81
CA ASP A 87 8.28 14.29 -9.24
C ASP A 87 7.31 15.24 -9.97
N HIS A 88 6.01 15.17 -9.65
CA HIS A 88 5.02 16.05 -10.23
C HIS A 88 5.22 17.50 -9.79
N ILE A 89 5.48 17.74 -8.51
CA ILE A 89 5.81 19.07 -7.98
C ILE A 89 7.09 19.59 -8.64
N ASN A 90 8.14 18.79 -8.72
CA ASN A 90 9.41 19.18 -9.31
C ASN A 90 9.31 19.47 -10.81
N LYS A 91 8.34 18.90 -11.53
CA LYS A 91 8.10 19.12 -12.96
C LYS A 91 7.11 20.24 -13.27
N HIS A 92 6.14 20.54 -12.40
CA HIS A 92 5.04 21.49 -12.65
C HIS A 92 5.00 22.68 -11.69
N GLY A 93 5.84 22.71 -10.66
CA GLY A 93 6.08 23.85 -9.77
C GLY A 93 7.53 24.30 -9.85
N GLY A 94 7.75 25.58 -10.18
CA GLY A 94 9.07 26.20 -10.09
C GLY A 94 9.72 25.93 -8.73
N GLY A 95 11.00 25.59 -8.76
CA GLY A 95 11.68 24.84 -7.70
C GLY A 95 11.65 25.46 -6.30
N ILE A 96 11.83 24.59 -5.32
CA ILE A 96 12.76 24.84 -4.22
C ILE A 96 13.84 23.76 -4.31
N THR A 97 14.98 24.16 -4.85
CA THR A 97 16.24 23.44 -4.73
C THR A 97 16.63 23.34 -3.25
N ALA A 98 16.81 22.13 -2.73
CA ALA A 98 17.72 21.84 -1.63
C ALA A 98 17.86 20.31 -1.55
N SER A 99 19.03 19.69 -1.46
CA SER A 99 20.40 20.03 -1.78
C SER A 99 21.03 18.68 -2.10
N LYS A 100 21.93 18.63 -3.09
CA LYS A 100 22.88 17.53 -3.15
C LYS A 100 23.68 17.55 -1.84
N GLU A 101 23.48 16.58 -0.96
CA GLU A 101 24.55 16.14 -0.06
C GLU A 101 25.43 15.18 -0.85
N ASP A 102 26.29 15.78 -1.68
CA ASP A 102 27.61 15.22 -1.93
C ASP A 102 28.38 15.36 -0.60
N THR A 103 28.65 14.27 0.09
CA THR A 103 29.73 14.24 1.08
C THR A 103 30.44 12.90 1.04
N SER A 104 31.56 12.93 0.31
CA SER A 104 32.83 12.19 0.45
C SER A 104 32.81 10.67 0.53
#